data_AF-A0A1G1LJ37-F1
#
_entry.id   AF-A0A1G1LJ37-F1
#
_cell.length_a   1.000
_cell.length_b   1.000
_cell.length_c   1.000
_cell.angle_alpha   90.00
_cell.angle_beta   90.00
_cell.angle_gamma   90.00
#
_symmetry.space_group_name_H-M   'P 1'
#
loop_
_entity.id
_entity.type
_entity.pdbx_description
1 polymer ?
#
loop_
_entity_poly.entity_id
_entity_poly.type
_entity_poly.pdbx_seq_one_letter_code
_entity_poly.pdbx_strand_id
1 'polypeptide(L)'
;MKRKETEMAKKFVTLFLMFATLMWLSPMTHARHSGSWGHESCELHQGLGGKFFFKAHFILDHADEIGLTEEQQNDIRNLKNELKKNLIKQEAEIEVVKVDVDHLVHQNPIDTEVVNRLIDQQYEFEKAKSIKEVDAIARLKQILSAEQYEKMKELLKGKQASKKRL
;
A
#
# COMPACT_ATOMS: atom_id res chain seq x y z
N MET A 1 -24.75 -25.53 -63.89
CA MET A 1 -23.71 -24.71 -63.24
C MET A 1 -24.11 -24.23 -61.83
N LYS A 2 -25.31 -23.67 -61.64
CA LYS A 2 -25.79 -23.13 -60.34
C LYS A 2 -25.76 -24.07 -59.12
N ARG A 3 -25.87 -25.40 -59.31
CA ARG A 3 -25.90 -26.38 -58.19
C ARG A 3 -24.54 -26.63 -57.53
N LYS A 4 -23.43 -26.36 -58.25
CA LYS A 4 -22.07 -26.53 -57.71
C LYS A 4 -21.65 -25.31 -56.88
N GLU A 5 -22.11 -24.12 -57.25
CA GLU A 5 -21.82 -22.87 -56.53
C GLU A 5 -22.50 -22.82 -55.16
N THR A 6 -23.73 -23.34 -55.06
CA THR A 6 -24.43 -23.42 -53.77
C THR A 6 -23.77 -24.40 -52.79
N GLU A 7 -23.17 -25.47 -53.31
CA GLU A 7 -22.43 -26.44 -52.47
C GLU A 7 -21.06 -25.92 -52.06
N MET A 8 -20.38 -25.18 -52.93
CA MET A 8 -19.13 -24.48 -52.60
C MET A 8 -19.35 -23.40 -51.55
N ALA A 9 -20.43 -22.62 -51.67
CA ALA A 9 -20.80 -21.59 -50.70
C ALA A 9 -21.14 -22.17 -49.33
N LYS A 10 -21.89 -23.30 -49.28
CA LYS A 10 -22.16 -24.00 -48.02
C LYS A 10 -20.89 -24.52 -47.37
N LYS A 11 -19.99 -25.16 -48.13
CA LYS A 11 -18.70 -25.64 -47.61
C LYS A 11 -17.84 -24.50 -47.06
N PHE A 12 -17.81 -23.35 -47.72
CA PHE A 12 -17.12 -22.16 -47.22
C PHE A 12 -17.74 -21.61 -45.93
N VAL A 13 -19.07 -21.54 -45.84
CA VAL A 13 -19.78 -21.08 -44.62
C VAL A 13 -19.56 -22.06 -43.46
N THR A 14 -19.58 -23.37 -43.71
CA THR A 14 -19.32 -24.38 -42.67
C THR A 14 -17.85 -24.34 -42.21
N LEU A 15 -16.90 -24.14 -43.14
CA LEU A 15 -15.48 -24.00 -42.80
C LEU A 15 -15.21 -22.73 -41.99
N PHE A 16 -15.90 -21.63 -42.31
CA PHE A 16 -15.79 -20.35 -41.60
C PHE A 16 -16.39 -20.43 -40.18
N LEU A 17 -17.52 -21.14 -40.01
CA LEU A 17 -18.13 -21.39 -38.70
C LEU A 17 -17.23 -22.27 -37.80
N MET A 18 -16.57 -23.28 -38.36
CA MET A 18 -15.63 -24.12 -37.60
C MET A 18 -14.39 -23.34 -37.14
N PHE A 19 -13.87 -22.41 -37.95
CA PHE A 19 -12.77 -21.52 -37.55
C PHE A 19 -13.18 -20.51 -36.46
N ALA A 20 -14.41 -19.98 -36.54
CA ALA A 20 -14.94 -19.06 -35.54
C ALA A 20 -15.11 -19.72 -34.15
N THR A 21 -15.46 -21.01 -34.10
CA THR A 21 -15.56 -21.75 -32.82
C THR A 21 -14.21 -22.07 -32.17
N LEU A 22 -13.13 -22.15 -32.95
CA LEU A 22 -11.76 -22.33 -32.43
C LEU A 22 -11.15 -21.04 -31.86
N MET A 23 -11.70 -19.87 -32.20
CA MET A 23 -11.29 -18.57 -31.63
C MET A 23 -11.97 -18.24 -30.29
N TRP A 24 -13.01 -18.98 -29.87
CA TRP A 24 -13.62 -18.86 -28.54
C TRP A 24 -13.13 -19.90 -27.53
N LEU A 25 -12.38 -20.90 -27.98
CA LEU A 25 -11.60 -21.81 -27.13
C LEU A 25 -10.11 -21.45 -27.12
N SER A 26 -9.77 -20.15 -27.18
CA SER A 26 -8.49 -19.71 -26.65
C SER A 26 -8.51 -19.84 -25.13
N PRO A 27 -7.59 -20.62 -24.55
CA PRO A 27 -7.58 -20.89 -23.14
C PRO A 27 -7.30 -19.59 -22.38
N MET A 28 -8.09 -19.43 -21.32
CA MET A 28 -7.91 -18.48 -20.22
C MET A 28 -6.61 -18.82 -19.45
N THR A 29 -5.49 -18.89 -20.16
CA THR A 29 -4.18 -19.31 -19.65
C THR A 29 -3.08 -18.42 -20.19
N HIS A 30 -3.25 -17.10 -20.12
CA HIS A 30 -2.14 -16.16 -19.92
C HIS A 30 -2.64 -14.88 -19.26
N ALA A 31 -3.08 -15.02 -18.01
CA ALA A 31 -2.81 -14.04 -16.98
C ALA A 31 -2.54 -14.81 -15.68
N ARG A 32 -1.56 -15.73 -15.75
CA ARG A 32 -0.80 -16.07 -14.55
C ARG A 32 0.05 -14.83 -14.28
N HIS A 33 -0.61 -13.81 -13.73
CA HIS A 33 0.02 -12.64 -13.17
C HIS A 33 0.93 -13.22 -12.10
N SER A 34 2.21 -13.39 -12.44
CA SER A 34 3.25 -13.54 -11.44
C SER A 34 2.95 -12.47 -10.41
N GLY A 35 2.77 -12.88 -9.15
CA GLY A 35 2.74 -11.96 -8.03
C GLY A 35 4.07 -11.23 -8.00
N SER A 36 4.20 -10.21 -8.84
CA SER A 36 4.90 -9.00 -8.48
C SER A 36 4.09 -8.48 -7.32
N TRP A 37 4.52 -8.89 -6.12
CA TRP A 37 4.24 -8.15 -4.92
C TRP A 37 4.58 -6.71 -5.28
N GLY A 38 3.55 -5.91 -5.53
CA GLY A 38 3.70 -4.49 -5.76
C GLY A 38 4.56 -3.99 -4.63
N HIS A 39 5.76 -3.53 -4.99
CA HIS A 39 6.66 -2.82 -4.08
C HIS A 39 6.07 -1.41 -3.85
N GLU A 40 4.79 -1.35 -3.48
CA GLU A 40 4.00 -0.13 -3.38
C GLU A 40 3.99 0.43 -1.95
N SER A 41 4.74 -0.15 -1.02
CA SER A 41 4.72 0.33 0.38
C SER A 41 5.90 -0.13 1.22
N CYS A 42 7.14 0.13 0.82
CA CYS A 42 8.27 -0.20 1.70
C CYS A 42 8.56 0.89 2.74
N GLU A 43 8.42 2.18 2.41
CA GLU A 43 8.79 3.25 3.36
C GLU A 43 7.69 3.63 4.36
N LEU A 44 6.41 3.48 3.97
CA LEU A 44 5.28 3.76 4.85
C LEU A 44 5.20 2.80 6.06
N HIS A 45 5.85 1.65 5.95
CA HIS A 45 5.86 0.59 6.97
C HIS A 45 7.14 0.53 7.81
N GLN A 46 8.10 1.43 7.59
CA GLN A 46 9.27 1.56 8.47
C GLN A 46 9.00 2.57 9.61
N GLY A 47 9.84 2.54 10.64
CA GLY A 47 9.81 3.54 11.71
C GLY A 47 8.51 3.57 12.54
N LEU A 48 8.08 4.77 12.92
CA LEU A 48 6.90 4.98 13.76
C LEU A 48 5.60 4.84 12.96
N GLY A 49 5.60 5.22 11.68
CA GLY A 49 4.48 5.00 10.76
C GLY A 49 4.10 3.52 10.67
N GLY A 50 5.08 2.64 10.45
CA GLY A 50 4.86 1.19 10.48
C GLY A 50 4.24 0.67 11.77
N LYS A 51 4.71 1.16 12.93
CA LYS A 51 4.13 0.82 14.24
C LYS A 51 2.68 1.28 14.37
N PHE A 52 2.36 2.48 13.88
CA PHE A 52 1.01 3.00 13.84
C PHE A 52 0.11 2.10 12.98
N PHE A 53 0.47 1.83 11.72
CA PHE A 53 -0.36 1.06 10.81
C PHE A 53 -0.58 -0.36 11.33
N PHE A 54 0.48 -1.00 11.83
CA PHE A 54 0.36 -2.33 12.44
C PHE A 54 -0.67 -2.32 13.58
N LYS A 55 -0.60 -1.34 14.49
CA LYS A 55 -1.55 -1.23 15.60
C LYS A 55 -2.96 -0.92 15.14
N ALA A 56 -3.14 0.04 14.24
CA ALA A 56 -4.45 0.42 13.71
C ALA A 56 -5.13 -0.76 12.99
N HIS A 57 -4.38 -1.49 12.17
CA HIS A 57 -4.87 -2.71 11.53
C HIS A 57 -5.26 -3.76 12.55
N PHE A 58 -4.38 -4.05 13.52
CA PHE A 58 -4.67 -5.01 14.58
C PHE A 58 -5.95 -4.67 15.36
N ILE A 59 -6.12 -3.39 15.73
CA ILE A 59 -7.31 -2.94 16.47
C ILE A 59 -8.58 -3.14 15.64
N LEU A 60 -8.54 -2.84 14.34
CA LEU A 60 -9.68 -3.01 13.44
C LEU A 60 -10.00 -4.49 13.17
N ASP A 61 -8.98 -5.33 13.01
CA ASP A 61 -9.15 -6.76 12.74
C ASP A 61 -9.76 -7.50 13.96
N HIS A 62 -9.55 -6.96 15.16
CA HIS A 62 -10.10 -7.49 16.42
C HIS A 62 -11.15 -6.54 17.04
N ALA A 63 -11.86 -5.76 16.20
CA ALA A 63 -12.79 -4.74 16.69
C ALA A 63 -13.89 -5.31 17.59
N ASP A 64 -14.48 -6.44 17.20
CA ASP A 64 -15.54 -7.10 17.98
C ASP A 64 -15.02 -7.66 19.30
N GLU A 65 -13.84 -8.28 19.27
CA GLU A 65 -13.18 -8.80 20.47
C GLU A 65 -12.82 -7.66 21.42
N ILE A 66 -12.35 -6.52 20.92
CA ILE A 66 -12.02 -5.34 21.73
C ILE A 66 -13.29 -4.64 22.24
N GLY A 67 -14.42 -4.79 21.53
CA GLY A 67 -15.69 -4.12 21.84
C GLY A 67 -15.72 -2.68 21.33
N LEU A 68 -15.23 -2.45 20.11
CA LEU A 68 -15.24 -1.12 19.48
C LEU A 68 -16.62 -0.76 18.93
N THR A 69 -17.04 0.48 19.13
CA THR A 69 -18.23 1.01 18.45
C THR A 69 -17.94 1.26 16.97
N GLU A 70 -18.99 1.32 16.14
CA GLU A 70 -18.84 1.67 14.72
C GLU A 70 -18.19 3.04 14.52
N GLU A 71 -18.51 4.01 15.39
CA GLU A 71 -17.91 5.34 15.41
C GLU A 71 -16.40 5.27 15.65
N GLN A 72 -15.95 4.56 16.69
CA GLN A 72 -14.52 4.36 16.97
C GLN A 72 -13.81 3.69 15.80
N GLN A 73 -14.42 2.66 15.19
CA GLN A 73 -13.83 2.01 14.02
C GLN A 73 -13.70 2.98 12.84
N ASN A 74 -14.70 3.81 12.60
CA ASN A 74 -14.66 4.82 11.54
C ASN A 74 -13.57 5.86 11.79
N ASP A 75 -13.44 6.33 13.02
CA ASP A 75 -12.40 7.29 13.42
C ASP A 75 -10.99 6.71 13.22
N ILE A 76 -10.78 5.44 13.57
CA ILE A 76 -9.51 4.75 13.32
C ILE A 76 -9.22 4.65 11.82
N ARG A 77 -10.22 4.31 10.99
CA ARG A 77 -10.06 4.26 9.53
C ARG A 77 -9.74 5.64 8.95
N ASN A 78 -10.40 6.69 9.44
CA ASN A 78 -10.14 8.07 9.02
C ASN A 78 -8.75 8.51 9.40
N LEU A 79 -8.33 8.28 10.65
CA LEU A 79 -6.98 8.58 11.13
C LEU A 79 -5.92 7.85 10.31
N LYS A 80 -6.16 6.58 9.95
CA LYS A 80 -5.28 5.80 9.08
C LYS A 80 -5.11 6.43 7.71
N ASN A 81 -6.22 6.85 7.10
CA ASN A 81 -6.22 7.48 5.78
C ASN A 81 -5.57 8.87 5.81
N GLU A 82 -5.83 9.64 6.87
CA GLU A 82 -5.23 10.95 7.11
C GLU A 82 -3.70 10.82 7.20
N LEU A 83 -3.20 9.95 8.08
CA LEU A 83 -1.76 9.74 8.22
C LEU A 83 -1.15 9.22 6.93
N LYS A 84 -1.77 8.24 6.26
CA LYS A 84 -1.26 7.71 4.98
C LYS A 84 -1.08 8.82 3.93
N LYS A 85 -2.07 9.71 3.79
CA LYS A 85 -1.98 10.85 2.87
C LYS A 85 -0.85 11.80 3.23
N ASN A 86 -0.68 12.09 4.53
CA ASN A 86 0.39 12.97 5.00
C ASN A 86 1.77 12.37 4.76
N LEU A 87 1.96 11.08 5.07
CA LEU A 87 3.24 10.40 4.85
C LEU A 87 3.63 10.35 3.37
N ILE A 88 2.66 10.12 2.47
CA ILE A 88 2.91 10.16 1.01
C ILE A 88 3.43 11.54 0.59
N LYS A 89 2.82 12.62 1.08
CA LYS A 89 3.25 13.99 0.75
C LYS A 89 4.65 14.28 1.28
N GLN A 90 4.91 13.95 2.55
CA GLN A 90 6.20 14.19 3.18
C GLN A 90 7.33 13.36 2.54
N GLU A 91 7.06 12.11 2.17
CA GLU A 91 8.05 11.30 1.46
C GLU A 91 8.35 11.88 0.08
N ALA A 92 7.35 12.39 -0.63
CA ALA A 92 7.58 13.06 -1.91
C ALA A 92 8.45 14.32 -1.75
N GLU A 93 8.24 15.13 -0.70
CA GLU A 93 9.09 16.30 -0.39
C GLU A 93 10.53 15.88 -0.08
N ILE A 94 10.72 14.82 0.73
CA ILE A 94 12.03 14.26 1.04
C ILE A 94 12.73 13.74 -0.23
N GLU A 95 12.01 13.03 -1.09
CA GLU A 95 12.56 12.45 -2.32
C GLU A 95 13.00 13.52 -3.32
N VAL A 96 12.23 14.61 -3.45
CA VAL A 96 12.64 15.77 -4.26
C VAL A 96 13.97 16.33 -3.76
N VAL A 97 14.12 16.54 -2.45
CA VAL A 97 15.36 17.06 -1.87
C VAL A 97 16.52 16.08 -2.07
N LYS A 98 16.30 14.77 -1.93
CA LYS A 98 17.33 13.75 -2.18
C LYS A 98 17.81 13.78 -3.63
N VAL A 99 16.91 13.94 -4.59
CA VAL A 99 17.24 14.08 -6.02
C VAL A 99 18.08 15.34 -6.27
N ASP A 100 17.72 16.46 -5.63
CA ASP A 100 18.47 17.71 -5.75
C ASP A 100 19.88 17.58 -5.15
N VAL A 101 20.00 16.93 -3.98
CA VAL A 101 21.30 16.61 -3.36
C VAL A 101 22.13 15.73 -4.28
N ASP A 102 21.55 14.63 -4.78
CA ASP A 102 22.23 13.69 -5.70
C ASP A 102 22.73 14.41 -6.96
N HIS A 103 21.92 15.30 -7.53
CA HIS A 103 22.33 16.10 -8.69
C HIS A 103 23.54 16.98 -8.37
N LEU A 104 23.54 17.69 -7.23
CA LEU A 104 24.60 18.62 -6.86
C LEU A 104 25.92 17.94 -6.50
N VAL A 105 25.90 16.77 -5.85
CA VAL A 105 27.13 16.04 -5.49
C VAL A 105 27.86 15.46 -6.71
N HIS A 106 27.16 15.31 -7.84
CA HIS A 106 27.76 14.89 -9.11
C HIS A 106 28.36 16.07 -9.91
N GLN A 107 28.19 17.32 -9.47
CA GLN A 107 28.80 18.48 -10.11
C GLN A 107 30.29 18.62 -9.76
N ASN A 108 31.05 19.32 -10.62
CA ASN A 108 32.45 19.67 -10.34
C ASN A 108 32.71 21.14 -10.70
N PRO A 109 33.06 22.00 -9.72
CA PRO A 109 33.19 21.71 -8.29
C PRO A 109 31.83 21.50 -7.60
N ILE A 110 31.83 20.83 -6.45
CA ILE A 110 30.64 20.68 -5.61
C ILE A 110 30.43 21.96 -4.79
N ASP A 111 29.23 22.54 -4.86
CA ASP A 111 28.82 23.62 -3.95
C ASP A 111 28.32 23.02 -2.63
N THR A 112 29.24 22.88 -1.68
CA THR A 112 28.95 22.26 -0.38
C THR A 112 28.01 23.10 0.49
N GLU A 113 27.94 24.42 0.27
CA GLU A 113 27.05 25.30 1.03
C GLU A 113 25.59 25.04 0.64
N VAL A 114 25.31 24.91 -0.65
CA VAL A 114 23.97 24.56 -1.16
C VAL A 114 23.59 23.15 -0.72
N VAL A 115 24.49 22.17 -0.86
CA VAL A 115 24.23 20.77 -0.45
C VAL A 115 23.87 20.69 1.03
N ASN A 116 24.63 21.37 1.91
CA ASN A 116 24.35 21.35 3.34
C ASN A 116 22.96 21.92 3.68
N ARG A 117 22.52 23.00 3.02
CA ARG A 117 21.17 23.55 3.23
C ARG A 117 20.07 22.58 2.81
N LEU A 118 20.26 21.84 1.70
CA LEU A 118 19.31 20.83 1.25
C LEU A 118 19.25 19.66 2.24
N ILE A 119 20.39 19.23 2.78
CA ILE A 119 20.44 18.21 3.83
C ILE A 119 19.67 18.68 5.08
N ASP A 120 19.87 19.91 5.53
CA ASP A 120 19.12 20.49 6.66
C ASP A 120 17.61 20.50 6.38
N GLN A 121 17.21 20.88 5.16
CA GLN A 121 15.82 20.86 4.73
C GLN A 121 15.24 19.43 4.73
N GLN A 122 15.99 18.44 4.25
CA GLN A 122 15.59 17.03 4.31
C GLN A 122 15.27 16.61 5.75
N TYR A 123 16.16 16.93 6.70
CA TYR A 123 15.96 16.56 8.11
C TYR A 123 14.78 17.30 8.76
N GLU A 124 14.49 18.53 8.36
CA GLU A 124 13.27 19.21 8.83
C GLU A 124 12.00 18.52 8.32
N PHE A 125 11.99 18.00 7.09
CA PHE A 125 10.88 17.17 6.60
C PHE A 125 10.77 15.84 7.36
N GLU A 126 11.88 15.14 7.62
CA GLU A 126 11.89 13.89 8.40
C GLU A 126 11.40 14.09 9.85
N LYS A 127 11.78 15.22 10.47
CA LYS A 127 11.31 15.63 11.79
C LYS A 127 9.81 15.91 11.78
N ALA A 128 9.32 16.68 10.81
CA ALA A 128 7.89 16.95 10.67
C ALA A 128 7.09 15.65 10.45
N LYS A 129 7.62 14.70 9.67
CA LYS A 129 7.06 13.36 9.48
C LYS A 129 6.95 12.59 10.80
N SER A 130 8.04 12.53 11.55
CA SER A 130 8.10 11.83 12.84
C SER A 130 7.10 12.40 13.86
N ILE A 131 6.94 13.73 13.91
CA ILE A 131 5.96 14.39 14.79
C ILE A 131 4.53 13.92 14.45
N LYS A 132 4.17 13.90 13.15
CA LYS A 132 2.84 13.44 12.72
C LYS A 132 2.57 11.98 13.04
N GLU A 133 3.58 11.12 12.95
CA GLU A 133 3.46 9.71 13.32
C GLU A 133 3.21 9.54 14.82
N VAL A 134 3.93 10.28 15.67
CA VAL A 134 3.71 10.27 17.13
C VAL A 134 2.31 10.78 17.48
N ASP A 135 1.88 11.89 16.87
CA ASP A 135 0.54 12.46 17.07
C ASP A 135 -0.55 11.45 16.68
N ALA A 136 -0.38 10.74 15.57
CA ALA A 136 -1.31 9.72 15.15
C ALA A 136 -1.35 8.53 16.11
N ILE A 137 -0.20 8.09 16.65
CA ILE A 137 -0.15 7.04 17.69
C ILE A 137 -0.88 7.51 18.96
N ALA A 138 -0.69 8.77 19.37
CA ALA A 138 -1.37 9.34 20.53
C ALA A 138 -2.89 9.38 20.31
N ARG A 139 -3.35 9.92 19.17
CA ARG A 139 -4.77 9.97 18.79
C ARG A 139 -5.39 8.56 18.73
N LEU A 140 -4.68 7.59 18.15
CA LEU A 140 -5.15 6.19 18.10
C LEU A 140 -5.43 5.63 19.50
N LYS A 141 -4.57 5.94 20.47
CA LYS A 141 -4.78 5.51 21.87
C LYS A 141 -5.94 6.24 22.53
N GLN A 142 -6.17 7.52 22.18
CA GLN A 142 -7.26 8.33 22.73
C GLN A 142 -8.64 7.89 22.22
N ILE A 143 -8.73 7.31 21.03
CA ILE A 143 -10.00 6.75 20.50
C ILE A 143 -10.47 5.57 21.38
N LEU A 144 -9.55 4.83 21.98
CA LEU A 144 -9.86 3.68 22.83
C LEU A 144 -10.13 4.12 24.26
N SER A 145 -11.10 3.46 24.90
CA SER A 145 -11.23 3.52 26.36
C SER A 145 -10.05 2.80 27.03
N ALA A 146 -9.83 3.07 28.33
CA ALA A 146 -8.79 2.37 29.09
C ALA A 146 -8.97 0.85 29.09
N GLU A 147 -10.22 0.38 29.16
CA GLU A 147 -10.58 -1.04 29.13
C GLU A 147 -10.30 -1.66 27.75
N GLN A 148 -10.72 -1.00 26.66
CA GLN A 148 -10.45 -1.43 25.29
C GLN A 148 -8.94 -1.49 25.01
N TYR A 149 -8.19 -0.53 25.53
CA TYR A 149 -6.73 -0.49 25.37
C TYR A 149 -6.03 -1.65 26.08
N GLU A 150 -6.44 -1.99 27.32
CA GLU A 150 -5.88 -3.14 28.02
C GLU A 150 -6.24 -4.46 27.32
N LYS A 151 -7.49 -4.61 26.84
CA LYS A 151 -7.92 -5.78 26.07
C LYS A 151 -7.10 -5.97 24.79
N MET A 152 -6.87 -4.88 24.05
CA MET A 152 -5.97 -4.90 22.88
C MET A 152 -4.53 -5.33 23.27
N LYS A 153 -4.00 -4.92 24.42
CA LYS A 153 -2.66 -5.33 24.88
C LYS A 153 -2.60 -6.83 25.18
N GLU A 154 -3.65 -7.39 25.77
CA GLU A 154 -3.73 -8.83 26.05
C GLU A 154 -3.75 -9.66 24.77
N LEU A 155 -4.58 -9.28 23.79
CA LEU A 155 -4.66 -9.94 22.48
C LEU A 155 -3.30 -9.90 21.76
N LEU A 156 -2.59 -8.76 21.81
CA LEU A 156 -1.25 -8.63 21.24
C LEU A 156 -0.23 -9.57 21.89
N LYS A 157 -0.24 -9.70 23.23
CA LYS A 157 0.64 -10.61 23.96
C LYS A 157 0.34 -12.07 23.60
N GLY A 158 -0.94 -12.45 23.51
CA GLY A 158 -1.36 -13.79 23.11
C GLY A 158 -0.81 -14.20 21.73
N LYS A 159 -0.89 -13.29 20.75
CA LYS A 159 -0.34 -13.50 19.40
C LYS A 159 1.19 -13.66 19.40
N GLN A 160 1.90 -12.88 20.20
CA GLN A 160 3.36 -12.98 20.34
C GLN A 160 3.80 -14.29 20.99
N ALA A 161 3.07 -14.75 22.02
CA ALA A 161 3.33 -16.02 22.68
C ALA A 161 3.11 -17.22 21.74
N SER A 162 2.09 -17.16 20.88
CA SER A 162 1.83 -18.17 19.84
C SER A 162 2.96 -18.22 18.80
N LYS A 163 3.40 -17.05 18.28
CA LYS A 163 4.46 -16.99 17.27
C LYS A 163 5.81 -17.53 17.75
N LYS A 164 6.12 -17.44 19.06
CA LYS A 164 7.38 -17.93 19.63
C LYS A 164 7.41 -19.47 19.81
N ARG A 165 6.28 -20.14 19.66
CA ARG A 165 6.14 -21.60 19.83
C ARG A 165 6.15 -22.39 18.51
N LEU A 166 6.28 -21.69 17.39
CA LEU A 166 6.44 -22.25 16.04
C LEU A 166 7.89 -22.01 15.58
#